data_AF-A0A351IX20-F1
#
_entry.id   AF-A0A351IX20-F1
#
_cell.length_a   1.000
_cell.length_b   1.000
_cell.length_c   1.000
_cell.angle_alpha   90.00
_cell.angle_beta   90.00
_cell.angle_gamma   90.00
#
_symmetry.space_group_name_H-M   'P 1'
#
loop_
_entity.id
_entity.type
_entity.pdbx_description
1 polymer ?
#
loop_
_entity_poly.entity_id
_entity_poly.type
_entity_poly.pdbx_seq_one_letter_code
_entity_poly.pdbx_strand_id
1 'polypeptide(L)'
;YTKAQMTNMIAIAEATPGPVGVNMATYAGYNAAGVLGGIAATIALILPGIVIIFCVAKFLSAFSDHPLVKAVFYGIRPAVTA
;
A
#
# COMPACT_ATOMS: atom_id res chain seq x y z
N TYR A 1 -8.30 -11.13 20.38
CA TYR A 1 -6.84 -11.12 20.61
C TYR A 1 -6.54 -10.75 22.04
N THR A 2 -5.67 -11.48 22.74
CA THR A 2 -5.13 -11.09 24.05
C THR A 2 -4.00 -10.06 23.89
N LYS A 3 -3.65 -9.30 24.94
CA LYS A 3 -2.55 -8.30 24.86
C LYS A 3 -1.23 -8.94 24.39
N ALA A 4 -0.92 -10.13 24.88
CA ALA A 4 0.24 -10.91 24.47
C ALA A 4 0.23 -11.27 22.97
N GLN A 5 -0.94 -11.61 22.41
CA GLN A 5 -1.05 -11.91 20.98
C GLN A 5 -0.78 -10.69 20.10
N MET A 6 -1.25 -9.50 20.50
CA MET A 6 -0.94 -8.26 19.79
C MET A 6 0.55 -7.93 19.84
N THR A 7 1.18 -8.04 21.02
CA THR A 7 2.62 -7.82 21.16
C THR A 7 3.43 -8.78 20.29
N ASN A 8 3.04 -10.06 20.24
CA ASN A 8 3.71 -11.04 19.39
C ASN A 8 3.51 -10.75 17.90
N MET A 9 2.32 -10.28 17.50
CA MET A 9 2.04 -9.81 16.14
C MET A 9 2.96 -8.67 15.70
N ILE A 10 3.13 -7.67 16.57
CA ILE A 10 3.98 -6.51 16.31
C ILE A 10 5.44 -6.95 16.21
N ALA A 11 5.90 -7.78 17.16
CA ALA A 11 7.27 -8.30 17.15
C ALA A 11 7.60 -9.07 15.87
N ILE A 12 6.68 -9.93 15.39
CA ILE A 12 6.86 -10.67 14.11
C ILE A 12 6.85 -9.71 12.91
N ALA A 13 5.98 -8.71 12.93
CA ALA A 13 5.86 -7.75 11.84
C ALA A 13 7.09 -6.84 11.69
N GLU A 14 7.73 -6.47 12.81
CA GLU A 14 8.97 -5.68 12.83
C GLU A 14 10.22 -6.53 12.58
N ALA A 15 10.21 -7.80 12.99
CA ALA A 15 11.32 -8.73 12.71
C ALA A 15 11.41 -9.11 11.23
N THR A 16 10.27 -9.08 10.52
CA THR A 16 10.22 -9.38 9.08
C THR A 16 10.52 -8.11 8.28
N PRO A 17 11.51 -8.11 7.36
CA PRO A 17 11.79 -6.94 6.53
C PRO A 17 10.55 -6.54 5.71
N GLY A 18 10.16 -5.27 5.73
CA GLY A 18 9.07 -4.74 4.90
C GLY A 18 8.10 -3.82 5.65
N PRO A 19 6.97 -3.46 5.01
CA PRO A 19 5.97 -2.58 5.62
C PRO A 19 5.26 -3.29 6.78
N VAL A 20 5.36 -2.73 7.99
CA VAL A 20 4.77 -3.30 9.21
C VAL A 20 3.28 -3.61 9.04
N GLY A 21 2.53 -2.71 8.38
CA GLY A 21 1.10 -2.93 8.11
C GLY A 21 0.81 -4.15 7.23
N VAL A 22 1.63 -4.39 6.20
CA VAL A 22 1.50 -5.56 5.31
C VAL A 22 1.83 -6.84 6.05
N ASN A 23 2.91 -6.84 6.83
CA ASN A 23 3.33 -8.01 7.60
C ASN A 23 2.28 -8.37 8.68
N MET A 24 1.71 -7.37 9.36
CA MET A 24 0.63 -7.59 10.33
C MET A 24 -0.65 -8.12 9.66
N ALA A 25 -1.07 -7.58 8.53
CA ALA A 25 -2.24 -8.08 7.79
C ALA A 25 -2.03 -9.52 7.31
N THR A 26 -0.84 -9.82 6.79
CA THR A 26 -0.46 -11.18 6.37
C THR A 26 -0.54 -12.16 7.53
N TYR A 27 0.03 -11.80 8.69
CA TYR A 27 0.04 -12.66 9.88
C TYR A 27 -1.35 -12.82 10.52
N ALA A 28 -2.14 -11.74 10.56
CA ALA A 28 -3.52 -11.79 11.04
C ALA A 28 -4.39 -12.68 10.13
N GLY A 29 -4.27 -12.52 8.81
CA GLY A 29 -4.95 -13.35 7.83
C GLY A 29 -4.49 -14.82 7.88
N TYR A 30 -3.20 -15.05 8.10
CA TYR A 30 -2.65 -16.39 8.26
C TYR A 30 -3.22 -17.11 9.48
N ASN A 31 -3.36 -16.41 10.61
CA ASN A 31 -4.00 -16.98 11.80
C ASN A 31 -5.51 -17.21 11.63
N ALA A 32 -6.17 -16.46 10.74
CA ALA A 32 -7.61 -16.58 10.51
C ALA A 32 -7.96 -17.76 9.60
N ALA A 33 -7.24 -17.96 8.49
CA ALA A 33 -7.57 -18.99 7.49
C ALA A 33 -6.34 -19.62 6.81
N GLY A 34 -5.19 -19.64 7.49
CA GLY A 34 -3.94 -20.19 6.96
C GLY A 34 -3.38 -19.38 5.78
N VAL A 35 -2.60 -20.03 4.92
CA VAL A 35 -1.90 -19.35 3.80
C VAL A 35 -2.85 -18.52 2.92
N LEU A 36 -4.02 -19.07 2.59
CA LEU A 36 -5.03 -18.37 1.78
C LEU A 36 -5.57 -17.12 2.48
N GLY A 37 -5.80 -17.20 3.80
CA GLY A 37 -6.20 -16.05 4.61
C GLY A 37 -5.12 -14.96 4.63
N GLY A 38 -3.85 -15.35 4.74
CA GLY A 38 -2.73 -14.41 4.68
C GLY A 38 -2.66 -13.66 3.35
N ILE A 39 -2.74 -14.39 2.23
CA ILE A 39 -2.74 -13.79 0.89
C ILE A 39 -3.95 -12.85 0.71
N ALA A 40 -5.14 -13.30 1.08
CA ALA A 40 -6.36 -12.51 0.93
C ALA A 40 -6.32 -11.22 1.78
N ALA A 41 -5.85 -11.29 3.02
CA ALA A 41 -5.71 -10.13 3.89
C ALA A 41 -4.71 -9.10 3.36
N THR A 42 -3.59 -9.56 2.81
CA THR A 42 -2.57 -8.69 2.22
C THR A 42 -3.07 -7.99 0.95
N ILE A 43 -3.76 -8.73 0.07
CA ILE A 43 -4.37 -8.14 -1.13
C ILE A 43 -5.42 -7.11 -0.72
N ALA A 44 -6.30 -7.44 0.23
CA ALA A 44 -7.34 -6.54 0.71
C ALA A 44 -6.76 -5.25 1.32
N LEU A 45 -5.59 -5.32 1.98
CA LEU A 45 -4.90 -4.14 2.52
C LEU A 45 -4.36 -3.22 1.43
N ILE A 46 -3.76 -3.78 0.38
CA ILE A 46 -3.07 -3.00 -0.67
C ILE A 46 -4.06 -2.47 -1.71
N LEU A 47 -5.14 -3.21 -1.98
CA LEU A 47 -6.16 -2.89 -2.98
C LEU A 47 -6.72 -1.45 -2.90
N PRO A 48 -7.14 -0.90 -1.73
CA PRO A 48 -7.65 0.46 -1.67
C PRO A 48 -6.61 1.50 -2.09
N GLY A 49 -5.33 1.30 -1.76
CA GLY A 49 -4.25 2.18 -2.21
C GLY A 49 -4.10 2.18 -3.72
N ILE A 50 -4.14 0.99 -4.34
CA ILE A 50 -4.11 0.83 -5.80
C ILE A 50 -5.31 1.55 -6.44
N VAL A 51 -6.52 1.35 -5.91
CA VAL A 51 -7.74 1.99 -6.43
C VAL A 51 -7.62 3.51 -6.38
N ILE A 52 -7.13 4.08 -5.28
CA ILE A 52 -6.94 5.53 -5.13
C ILE A 52 -5.94 6.04 -6.16
N ILE A 53 -4.78 5.38 -6.31
CA ILE A 53 -3.76 5.77 -7.29
C ILE A 53 -4.33 5.73 -8.71
N PHE A 54 -5.08 4.67 -9.07
CA PHE A 54 -5.73 4.57 -10.38
C PHE A 54 -6.76 5.67 -10.60
N CYS A 55 -7.59 5.98 -9.60
CA CYS A 55 -8.57 7.06 -9.67
C CYS A 55 -7.88 8.42 -9.90
N VAL A 56 -6.84 8.72 -9.12
CA VAL A 56 -6.07 9.97 -9.25
C VAL A 56 -5.40 10.03 -10.62
N ALA A 57 -4.75 8.95 -11.06
CA ALA A 57 -4.07 8.90 -12.36
C ALA A 57 -5.06 9.13 -13.51
N LYS A 58 -6.25 8.52 -13.47
CA LYS A 58 -7.28 8.72 -14.48
C LYS A 58 -7.81 10.15 -14.49
N PHE A 59 -8.07 10.72 -13.32
CA PHE A 59 -8.51 12.10 -13.19
C PHE A 59 -7.45 13.05 -13.76
N LEU A 60 -6.19 12.87 -13.35
CA LEU A 60 -5.07 13.67 -13.81
C LEU A 60 -4.81 13.54 -15.32
N SER A 61 -4.98 12.34 -15.89
CA SER A 61 -4.92 12.13 -17.34
C SER A 61 -6.00 12.92 -18.08
N ALA A 62 -7.19 13.09 -17.50
CA ALA A 62 -8.25 13.91 -18.09
C ALA A 62 -7.92 15.42 -18.09
N PHE A 63 -7.08 15.89 -17.15
CA PHE A 63 -6.60 17.27 -17.07
C PHE A 63 -5.20 17.48 -17.69
N SER A 64 -4.56 16.42 -18.21
CA SER A 64 -3.18 16.46 -18.68
C SER A 64 -2.95 17.30 -19.94
N ASP A 65 -4.00 17.61 -20.69
CA ASP A 65 -3.92 18.54 -21.83
C ASP A 65 -3.96 20.02 -21.44
N HIS A 66 -4.25 20.34 -20.18
CA HIS A 66 -4.22 21.72 -19.71
C HIS A 66 -2.77 22.21 -19.58
N PRO A 67 -2.39 23.36 -20.17
CA PRO A 67 -0.99 23.82 -20.23
C PRO A 67 -0.33 23.99 -18.86
N LEU A 68 -1.10 24.33 -17.81
CA LEU A 68 -0.60 24.35 -16.42
C LEU A 68 -0.15 22.96 -15.92
N VAL A 69 -0.87 21.90 -16.27
CA VAL A 69 -0.56 20.53 -15.81
C VAL A 69 0.72 20.03 -16.50
N LYS A 70 0.89 20.30 -17.80
CA LYS A 70 2.14 20.03 -18.52
C LYS A 70 3.36 20.77 -17.93
N ALA A 71 3.20 22.04 -17.54
CA ALA A 71 4.28 22.81 -16.93
C ALA A 71 4.72 22.24 -15.57
N VAL A 72 3.76 21.80 -14.74
CA VAL A 72 4.03 21.16 -13.45
C VAL A 72 4.72 19.81 -13.64
N PHE A 73 4.26 18.96 -14.56
CA PHE A 73 4.92 17.68 -14.85
C PHE A 73 6.31 17.85 -15.47
N TYR A 74 6.52 18.89 -16.28
CA TYR A 74 7.84 19.23 -16.81
C TYR A 74 8.82 19.63 -15.70
N GLY A 75 8.37 20.38 -14.69
CA GLY A 75 9.17 20.75 -13.52
C GLY A 75 9.46 19.59 -12.56
N ILE A 76 8.52 18.63 -12.43
CA ILE A 76 8.70 17.45 -11.56
C ILE A 76 9.64 16.42 -12.19
N ARG A 77 9.62 16.23 -13.53
CA ARG A 77 10.49 15.25 -14.22
C ARG A 77 11.97 15.24 -13.78
N PRO A 78 12.70 16.38 -13.74
CA PRO A 78 14.09 16.39 -13.28
C PRO A 78 14.26 16.03 -11.80
N ALA A 79 13.24 16.19 -10.96
CA ALA A 79 13.30 15.83 -9.54
C ALA A 79 13.08 14.32 -9.28
N VAL A 80 12.52 13.59 -10.25
CA VAL A 80 12.25 12.14 -10.12
C VAL A 80 13.31 11.30 -10.83
N THR A 81 14.05 11.88 -11.78
CA THR A 81 15.18 11.23 -12.48
C THR A 81 16.54 11.52 -11.87
N ALA A 82 16.62 12.38 -10.84
CA ALA A 82 17.85 12.68 -10.10
C ALA A 82 18.07 11.70 -8.94
#